data_AF-A0A4S4DNH9-F1
#
_entry.id   AF-A0A4S4DNH9-F1
#
_cell.length_a   1.000
_cell.length_b   1.000
_cell.length_c   1.000
_cell.angle_alpha   90.00
_cell.angle_beta   90.00
_cell.angle_gamma   90.00
#
_symmetry.space_group_name_H-M   'P 1'
#
loop_
_entity.id
_entity.type
_entity.pdbx_description
1 polymer ?
#
loop_
_entity_poly.entity_id
_entity_poly.type
_entity_poly.pdbx_seq_one_letter_code
_entity_poly.pdbx_strand_id
1 'polypeptide(L)'
;MVAEPSSLMAKEGFSFLVQFTIQEAPLRGFPVWLKYVPGIAFRTDNGPFKAAMQKFTEKIVTMMKSENLFQTQGGPIIMSQIENEYGPVEWEIGAPGKAYTKWAAQMAVGLNTGVPWVMCKQEDAPDPVVSDSDSF
;
A
#
# COMPACT_ATOMS: atom_id res chain seq x y z
N MET A 1 22.39 -22.28 -9.07
CA MET A 1 21.09 -21.84 -8.51
C MET A 1 21.31 -20.49 -7.88
N VAL A 2 20.79 -19.42 -8.48
CA VAL A 2 20.80 -18.08 -7.88
C VAL A 2 19.60 -18.05 -6.92
N ALA A 3 19.85 -17.74 -5.65
CA ALA A 3 18.77 -17.56 -4.69
C ALA A 3 17.99 -16.27 -5.03
N GLU A 4 16.66 -16.34 -5.03
CA GLU A 4 15.80 -15.16 -5.22
C GLU A 4 16.17 -14.08 -4.18
N PRO A 5 16.21 -12.78 -4.54
CA PRO A 5 16.66 -11.72 -3.64
C PRO A 5 15.97 -11.72 -2.27
N SER A 6 14.67 -12.02 -2.22
CA SER A 6 13.90 -12.17 -0.98
C SER A 6 14.43 -13.30 -0.07
N SER A 7 14.84 -14.42 -0.66
CA SER A 7 15.38 -15.57 0.06
C SER A 7 16.82 -15.35 0.54
N LEU A 8 17.60 -14.53 -0.16
CA LEU A 8 18.95 -14.14 0.28
C LEU A 8 18.86 -13.20 1.48
N MET A 9 17.98 -12.22 1.40
CA MET A 9 17.79 -11.23 2.46
C MET A 9 17.30 -11.84 3.78
N ALA A 10 16.37 -12.81 3.72
CA ALA A 10 15.93 -13.55 4.90
C ALA A 10 17.08 -14.34 5.56
N LYS A 11 18.02 -14.89 4.76
CA LYS A 11 19.20 -15.61 5.27
C LYS A 11 20.21 -14.70 5.96
N GLU A 12 20.28 -13.45 5.54
CA GLU A 12 21.15 -12.42 6.13
C GLU A 12 20.51 -11.73 7.35
N GLY A 13 19.29 -12.11 7.75
CA GLY A 13 18.61 -11.61 8.95
C GLY A 13 18.01 -10.21 8.84
N PHE A 14 17.88 -9.66 7.62
CA PHE A 14 17.25 -8.36 7.39
C PHE A 14 15.72 -8.48 7.38
N SER A 15 15.05 -7.49 7.98
CA SER A 15 13.58 -7.34 7.96
C SER A 15 13.18 -6.20 7.01
N PHE A 16 11.99 -6.29 6.41
CA PHE A 16 11.54 -5.36 5.37
C PHE A 16 10.18 -4.73 5.66
N LEU A 17 10.05 -3.50 5.17
CA LEU A 17 8.79 -2.82 4.93
C LEU A 17 8.43 -2.99 3.44
N VAL A 18 7.21 -3.46 3.16
CA VAL A 18 6.69 -3.48 1.80
C VAL A 18 5.81 -2.26 1.58
N GLN A 19 6.18 -1.43 0.60
CA GLN A 19 5.39 -0.25 0.26
C GLN A 19 4.51 -0.48 -0.96
N PHE A 20 3.22 -0.16 -0.82
CA PHE A 20 2.27 -0.04 -1.91
C PHE A 20 2.14 1.44 -2.28
N THR A 21 3.23 2.02 -2.83
CA THR A 21 3.33 3.46 -3.05
C THR A 21 2.64 3.94 -4.32
N ILE A 22 2.14 5.16 -4.20
CA ILE A 22 1.73 6.03 -5.29
C ILE A 22 2.52 7.32 -5.08
N GLN A 23 3.48 7.64 -5.95
CA GLN A 23 4.33 8.82 -5.74
C GLN A 23 3.70 10.07 -6.39
N GLU A 24 4.00 11.25 -5.85
CA GLU A 24 3.31 12.52 -6.18
C GLU A 24 3.38 12.96 -7.65
N ALA A 25 4.33 12.44 -8.43
CA ALA A 25 4.43 12.75 -9.86
C ALA A 25 3.37 11.98 -10.67
N PRO A 26 2.71 12.62 -11.66
CA PRO A 26 1.73 11.94 -12.50
C PRO A 26 2.36 10.73 -13.19
N LEU A 27 1.83 9.55 -12.87
CA LEU A 27 2.20 8.21 -13.38
C LEU A 27 3.34 7.47 -12.69
N ARG A 28 4.02 8.06 -11.68
CA ARG A 28 5.07 7.30 -11.00
C ARG A 28 4.44 6.28 -10.04
N GLY A 29 4.60 5.00 -10.37
CA GLY A 29 3.98 3.87 -9.67
C GLY A 29 2.70 3.34 -10.33
N PHE A 30 2.10 4.08 -11.27
CA PHE A 30 0.93 3.61 -12.01
C PHE A 30 1.27 3.14 -13.42
N PRO A 31 0.68 2.02 -13.88
CA PRO A 31 0.72 1.66 -15.28
C PRO A 31 0.10 2.77 -16.15
N VAL A 32 0.80 3.16 -17.22
CA VAL A 32 0.37 4.26 -18.10
C VAL A 32 -1.03 4.03 -18.66
N TRP A 33 -1.43 2.78 -18.92
CA TRP A 33 -2.75 2.44 -19.45
C TRP A 33 -3.89 2.84 -18.50
N LEU A 34 -3.62 2.94 -17.20
CA LEU A 34 -4.64 3.19 -16.19
C LEU A 34 -5.33 4.55 -16.40
N LYS A 35 -4.60 5.56 -16.90
CA LYS A 35 -5.16 6.91 -17.17
C LYS A 35 -6.22 6.93 -18.28
N TYR A 36 -6.30 5.88 -19.09
CA TYR A 36 -7.25 5.76 -20.19
C TYR A 36 -8.51 4.96 -19.80
N VAL A 37 -8.62 4.51 -18.55
CA VAL A 37 -9.83 3.87 -18.05
C VAL A 37 -10.96 4.91 -17.98
N PRO A 38 -12.14 4.65 -18.58
CA PRO A 38 -13.25 5.60 -18.55
C PRO A 38 -13.67 5.97 -17.12
N GLY A 39 -13.80 7.28 -16.87
CA GLY A 39 -14.25 7.81 -15.59
C GLY A 39 -13.23 7.69 -14.45
N ILE A 40 -11.96 7.42 -14.73
CA ILE A 40 -10.95 7.30 -13.70
C ILE A 40 -10.54 8.68 -13.15
N ALA A 41 -10.42 8.74 -11.82
CA ALA A 41 -9.79 9.85 -11.11
C ALA A 41 -8.85 9.24 -10.07
N PHE A 42 -7.58 9.63 -10.13
CA PHE A 42 -6.55 9.05 -9.26
C PHE A 42 -6.62 9.63 -7.85
N ARG A 43 -6.27 8.77 -6.87
CA ARG A 43 -6.07 9.14 -5.45
C ARG A 43 -7.24 9.96 -4.88
N THR A 44 -8.46 9.50 -5.14
CA THR A 44 -9.71 10.09 -4.62
C THR A 44 -10.77 9.00 -4.56
N ASP A 45 -11.95 9.30 -4.01
CA ASP A 45 -13.05 8.35 -3.90
C ASP A 45 -13.70 8.07 -5.28
N ASN A 46 -13.02 7.22 -6.06
CA ASN A 46 -13.35 6.92 -7.44
C ASN A 46 -13.41 5.40 -7.65
N GLY A 47 -14.57 4.88 -8.05
CA GLY A 47 -14.80 3.45 -8.23
C GLY A 47 -13.77 2.74 -9.13
N PRO A 48 -13.54 3.21 -10.37
CA PRO A 48 -12.54 2.62 -11.27
C PRO A 48 -11.14 2.55 -10.66
N PHE A 49 -10.70 3.63 -10.03
CA PHE A 49 -9.39 3.69 -9.39
C PHE A 49 -9.29 2.73 -8.19
N LYS A 50 -10.27 2.76 -7.29
CA LYS A 50 -10.34 1.88 -6.12
C LYS A 50 -10.30 0.41 -6.50
N ALA A 51 -11.04 0.03 -7.54
CA ALA A 51 -11.05 -1.34 -8.05
C ALA A 51 -9.68 -1.76 -8.61
N ALA A 52 -9.01 -0.89 -9.36
CA ALA A 52 -7.68 -1.16 -9.91
C ALA A 52 -6.62 -1.29 -8.80
N MET A 53 -6.63 -0.37 -7.84
CA MET A 53 -5.72 -0.37 -6.70
C MET A 53 -5.91 -1.61 -5.84
N GLN A 54 -7.15 -1.91 -5.43
CA GLN A 54 -7.47 -3.09 -4.64
C GLN A 54 -7.01 -4.38 -5.33
N LYS A 55 -7.33 -4.55 -6.63
CA LYS A 55 -6.92 -5.73 -7.39
C LYS A 55 -5.40 -5.92 -7.42
N PHE A 56 -4.65 -4.83 -7.54
CA PHE A 56 -3.18 -4.90 -7.53
C PHE A 56 -2.65 -5.24 -6.13
N THR A 57 -3.11 -4.54 -5.10
CA THR A 57 -2.68 -4.78 -3.71
C THR A 57 -3.01 -6.21 -3.27
N GLU A 58 -4.23 -6.69 -3.55
CA GLU A 58 -4.64 -8.07 -3.29
C GLU A 58 -3.69 -9.07 -3.96
N LYS A 59 -3.42 -8.89 -5.26
CA LYS A 59 -2.53 -9.79 -6.00
C LYS A 59 -1.15 -9.89 -5.35
N ILE A 60 -0.55 -8.76 -5.00
CA ILE A 60 0.78 -8.74 -4.38
C ILE A 60 0.74 -9.35 -2.97
N VAL A 61 -0.25 -9.02 -2.14
CA VAL A 61 -0.39 -9.62 -0.81
C VAL A 61 -0.60 -11.14 -0.92
N THR A 62 -1.42 -11.62 -1.87
CA THR A 62 -1.59 -13.04 -2.13
C THR A 62 -0.27 -13.70 -2.53
N MET A 63 0.50 -13.08 -3.42
CA MET A 63 1.82 -13.60 -3.81
C MET A 63 2.81 -13.64 -2.63
N MET A 64 2.83 -12.60 -1.78
CA MET A 64 3.69 -12.57 -0.60
C MET A 64 3.29 -13.63 0.42
N LYS A 65 1.99 -13.86 0.59
CA LYS A 65 1.47 -14.93 1.44
C LYS A 65 1.82 -16.31 0.91
N SER A 66 1.71 -16.55 -0.40
CA SER A 66 2.04 -17.86 -0.98
C SER A 66 3.52 -18.22 -0.83
N GLU A 67 4.38 -17.20 -0.80
CA GLU A 67 5.82 -17.36 -0.58
C GLU A 67 6.24 -17.28 0.90
N ASN A 68 5.27 -17.25 1.83
CA ASN A 68 5.49 -17.14 3.29
C ASN A 68 6.40 -15.97 3.68
N LEU A 69 6.24 -14.82 3.01
CA LEU A 69 7.14 -13.68 3.23
C LEU A 69 6.75 -12.78 4.41
N PHE A 70 5.52 -12.89 4.94
CA PHE A 70 5.13 -12.16 6.15
C PHE A 70 5.76 -12.78 7.40
N GLN A 71 6.13 -11.94 8.37
CA GLN A 71 6.80 -12.39 9.61
C GLN A 71 5.97 -13.40 10.39
N THR A 72 4.64 -13.26 10.38
CA THR A 72 3.70 -14.23 10.96
C THR A 72 3.76 -15.62 10.29
N GLN A 73 4.31 -15.71 9.08
CA GLN A 73 4.56 -16.95 8.33
C GLN A 73 6.04 -17.38 8.39
N GLY A 74 6.87 -16.70 9.17
CA GLY A 74 8.32 -16.93 9.25
C GLY A 74 9.15 -16.18 8.21
N GLY A 75 8.54 -15.29 7.43
CA GLY A 75 9.22 -14.47 6.44
C GLY A 75 9.78 -13.16 6.98
N PRO A 76 10.45 -12.35 6.14
CA PRO A 76 11.14 -11.16 6.59
C PRO A 76 10.30 -9.87 6.57
N ILE A 77 9.05 -9.87 6.06
CA ILE A 77 8.20 -8.68 6.01
C ILE A 77 7.56 -8.43 7.37
N ILE A 78 7.89 -7.32 8.03
CA ILE A 78 7.42 -6.98 9.39
C ILE A 78 6.34 -5.89 9.40
N MET A 79 6.12 -5.20 8.29
CA MET A 79 5.12 -4.14 8.15
C MET A 79 4.84 -3.85 6.68
N SER A 80 3.68 -3.26 6.39
CA SER A 80 3.28 -2.87 5.04
C SER A 80 2.75 -1.44 5.02
N GLN A 81 3.07 -0.68 3.98
CA GLN A 81 2.56 0.69 3.82
C GLN A 81 1.51 0.74 2.71
N ILE A 82 0.36 1.36 2.99
CA ILE A 82 -0.65 1.68 1.98
C ILE A 82 -0.63 3.19 1.71
N GLU A 83 -0.77 3.59 0.45
CA GLU A 83 -0.62 4.99 0.03
C GLU A 83 0.77 5.58 0.38
N ASN A 84 1.03 6.80 -0.09
CA ASN A 84 2.26 7.51 0.25
C ASN A 84 2.03 9.02 0.30
N GLU A 85 2.28 9.62 1.47
CA GLU A 85 2.19 11.07 1.66
C GLU A 85 0.84 11.64 1.20
N TYR A 86 -0.25 10.95 1.55
CA TYR A 86 -1.58 11.32 1.04
C TYR A 86 -2.25 12.43 1.86
N GLY A 87 -1.85 12.66 3.11
CA GLY A 87 -2.45 13.69 3.98
C GLY A 87 -2.54 15.10 3.36
N PRO A 88 -1.48 15.63 2.71
CA PRO A 88 -1.56 16.91 2.00
C PRO A 88 -2.58 16.90 0.85
N VAL A 89 -2.63 15.81 0.07
CA VAL A 89 -3.59 15.66 -1.05
C VAL A 89 -5.02 15.57 -0.51
N GLU A 90 -5.23 14.80 0.54
CA GLU A 90 -6.50 14.69 1.23
C GLU A 90 -7.00 16.04 1.73
N TRP A 91 -6.12 16.84 2.34
CA TRP A 91 -6.45 18.17 2.80
C TRP A 91 -6.94 19.07 1.66
N GLU A 92 -6.26 19.01 0.50
CA GLU A 92 -6.63 19.80 -0.68
C GLU A 92 -7.98 19.39 -1.29
N ILE A 93 -8.24 18.08 -1.39
CA ILE A 93 -9.47 17.60 -2.06
C ILE A 93 -10.66 17.44 -1.10
N GLY A 94 -10.43 17.45 0.21
CA GLY A 94 -11.46 17.48 1.25
C GLY A 94 -12.22 16.15 1.43
N ALA A 95 -13.56 16.21 1.43
CA ALA A 95 -14.41 15.07 1.78
C ALA A 95 -14.19 13.79 0.94
N PRO A 96 -13.96 13.87 -0.40
CA PRO A 96 -13.57 12.71 -1.20
C PRO A 96 -12.24 12.09 -0.76
N GLY A 97 -11.27 12.90 -0.31
CA GLY A 97 -10.01 12.41 0.23
C GLY A 97 -10.21 11.63 1.51
N LYS A 98 -10.98 12.18 2.45
CA LYS A 98 -11.38 11.49 3.70
C LYS A 98 -12.07 10.16 3.46
N ALA A 99 -12.99 10.11 2.49
CA ALA A 99 -13.68 8.88 2.12
C ALA A 99 -12.71 7.84 1.54
N TYR A 100 -11.78 8.29 0.70
CA TYR A 100 -10.74 7.45 0.11
C TYR A 100 -9.74 6.93 1.15
N THR A 101 -9.24 7.77 2.05
CA THR A 101 -8.31 7.38 3.14
C THR A 101 -8.90 6.28 4.01
N LYS A 102 -10.17 6.46 4.43
CA LYS A 102 -10.89 5.42 5.20
C LYS A 102 -11.01 4.12 4.42
N TRP A 103 -11.36 4.20 3.14
CA TRP A 103 -11.46 3.02 2.29
C TRP A 103 -10.10 2.32 2.10
N ALA A 104 -9.02 3.07 1.86
CA ALA A 104 -7.70 2.51 1.60
C ALA A 104 -7.17 1.78 2.84
N ALA A 105 -7.33 2.38 4.02
CA ALA A 105 -7.00 1.76 5.30
C ALA A 105 -7.81 0.47 5.55
N GLN A 106 -9.14 0.54 5.37
CA GLN A 106 -10.02 -0.62 5.55
C GLN A 106 -9.71 -1.76 4.56
N MET A 107 -9.47 -1.43 3.29
CA MET A 107 -9.08 -2.40 2.28
C MET A 107 -7.78 -3.09 2.65
N ALA A 108 -6.75 -2.33 3.01
CA ALA A 108 -5.43 -2.86 3.37
C ALA A 108 -5.49 -3.77 4.61
N VAL A 109 -6.12 -3.31 5.70
CA VAL A 109 -6.31 -4.09 6.93
C VAL A 109 -7.09 -5.38 6.63
N GLY A 110 -8.13 -5.31 5.79
CA GLY A 110 -8.93 -6.45 5.36
C GLY A 110 -8.15 -7.53 4.61
N LEU A 111 -6.95 -7.24 4.08
CA LEU A 111 -6.09 -8.24 3.45
C LEU A 111 -5.43 -9.18 4.46
N ASN A 112 -5.53 -8.92 5.77
CA ASN A 112 -5.10 -9.83 6.85
C ASN A 112 -3.66 -10.33 6.67
N THR A 113 -2.71 -9.42 6.47
CA THR A 113 -1.27 -9.74 6.31
C THR A 113 -0.66 -10.33 7.58
N GLY A 114 -1.27 -10.06 8.75
CA GLY A 114 -0.77 -10.47 10.06
C GLY A 114 0.32 -9.55 10.62
N VAL A 115 0.75 -8.55 9.85
CA VAL A 115 1.70 -7.52 10.26
C VAL A 115 1.05 -6.14 10.21
N PRO A 116 1.55 -5.13 10.96
CA PRO A 116 0.98 -3.79 10.95
C PRO A 116 0.94 -3.14 9.57
N TRP A 117 -0.10 -2.34 9.34
CA TRP A 117 -0.20 -1.42 8.22
C TRP A 117 0.18 -0.01 8.65
N VAL A 118 0.87 0.72 7.79
CA VAL A 118 1.25 2.11 8.02
C VAL A 118 0.81 3.03 6.87
N MET A 119 0.62 4.30 7.17
CA MET A 119 0.43 5.38 6.20
C MET A 119 1.39 6.52 6.54
N CYS A 120 2.24 6.90 5.58
CA CYS A 120 3.19 8.00 5.74
C CYS A 120 2.51 9.36 5.51
N LYS A 121 2.82 10.36 6.35
CA LYS A 121 2.23 11.71 6.39
C LYS A 121 0.70 11.68 6.31
N GLN A 122 0.09 10.91 7.21
CA GLN A 122 -1.35 10.73 7.29
C GLN A 122 -1.85 10.88 8.73
N GLU A 123 -1.98 12.12 9.20
CA GLU A 123 -2.32 12.42 10.60
C GLU A 123 -3.63 11.78 11.09
N ASP A 124 -4.60 11.57 10.19
CA ASP A 124 -5.89 10.94 10.49
C ASP A 124 -6.01 9.50 10.00
N ALA A 125 -4.88 8.78 9.92
CA ALA A 125 -4.84 7.35 9.65
C ALA A 125 -5.81 6.59 10.58
N PRO A 126 -6.80 5.85 10.05
CA PRO A 126 -7.75 5.12 10.89
C PRO A 126 -7.11 3.93 11.60
N ASP A 127 -7.45 3.72 12.87
CA ASP A 127 -7.07 2.50 13.60
C ASP A 127 -7.47 1.23 12.82
N PRO A 128 -6.62 0.17 12.80
CA PRO A 128 -5.34 0.02 13.50
C PRO A 128 -4.11 0.48 12.68
N VAL A 129 -4.29 1.28 11.63
CA VAL A 129 -3.19 1.74 10.77
C VAL A 129 -2.36 2.79 11.50
N VAL A 130 -1.03 2.61 11.53
CA VAL A 130 -0.12 3.55 12.17
C VAL A 130 0.21 4.69 11.22
N SER A 131 0.01 5.94 11.65
CA SER A 131 0.56 7.10 10.96
C SER A 131 2.06 7.21 11.21
N ASP A 132 2.84 7.40 10.15
CA ASP A 132 4.27 7.72 10.23
C ASP A 132 4.52 9.16 9.76
N SER A 133 5.49 9.83 10.36
CA SER A 133 5.92 11.19 10.01
C SER A 133 6.89 11.23 8.82
N ASP A 134 7.59 10.13 8.54
CA ASP A 134 8.68 10.08 7.57
C ASP A 134 8.33 9.31 6.30
N SER A 135 8.82 9.83 5.17
CA SER A 135 8.79 9.18 3.85
C SER A 135 10.01 8.27 3.71
N PHE A 136 9.79 6.96 3.57
CA PHE A 136 10.83 5.92 3.41
C PHE A 136 11.31 5.74 1.98
#